data_AF-A0A951V0H4-F1
#
_entry.id   AF-A0A951V0H4-F1
#
_cell.length_a   1.000
_cell.length_b   1.000
_cell.length_c   1.000
_cell.angle_alpha   90.00
_cell.angle_beta   90.00
_cell.angle_gamma   90.00
#
_symmetry.space_group_name_H-M   'P 1'
#
loop_
_entity.id
_entity.type
_entity.pdbx_description
1 polymer ?
#
loop_
_entity_poly.entity_id
_entity_poly.type
_entity_poly.pdbx_seq_one_letter_code
_entity_poly.pdbx_strand_id
1 'polypeptide(L)'
;MNTKIKVLEENLPKKSCAYCKHLSLVGPSENFTYDVKCVILNESPLGEKLCEHFESESTQITSSDLDTLYINFLESLHKIDYSTYLDTIHWKIFKEKAFCHFDHECSICGSNNNLDVYHINDNFGRETFDDVDVLCNNCLNK
;
A
#
# COMPACT_ATOMS: atom_id res chain seq x y z
N MET A 1 -9.02 3.96 16.09
CA MET A 1 -8.13 3.80 14.91
C MET A 1 -8.47 2.46 14.27
N ASN A 2 -8.98 2.46 13.04
CA ASN A 2 -9.54 1.28 12.38
C ASN A 2 -8.46 0.19 12.21
N THR A 3 -8.74 -1.01 12.73
CA THR A 3 -7.82 -2.16 12.77
C THR A 3 -7.41 -2.62 11.36
N LYS A 4 -8.28 -2.44 10.35
CA LYS A 4 -7.98 -2.82 8.96
C LYS A 4 -6.97 -1.90 8.29
N ILE A 5 -7.07 -0.59 8.53
CA ILE A 5 -6.09 0.39 8.04
C ILE A 5 -4.71 0.05 8.60
N LYS A 6 -4.62 -0.28 9.90
CA LYS A 6 -3.36 -0.72 10.51
C LYS A 6 -2.77 -1.96 9.83
N VAL A 7 -3.59 -2.96 9.53
CA VAL A 7 -3.14 -4.17 8.82
C VAL A 7 -2.65 -3.84 7.41
N LEU A 8 -3.34 -2.95 6.68
CA LEU A 8 -2.89 -2.51 5.35
C LEU A 8 -1.57 -1.75 5.43
N GLU A 9 -1.43 -0.83 6.39
CA GLU A 9 -0.20 -0.08 6.65
C GLU A 9 0.96 -0.99 7.08
N GLU A 10 0.69 -2.02 7.87
CA GLU A 10 1.68 -3.03 8.28
C GLU A 10 2.20 -3.90 7.13
N ASN A 11 1.39 -4.07 6.08
CA ASN A 11 1.76 -4.81 4.88
C ASN A 11 2.49 -3.94 3.84
N LEU A 12 2.53 -2.61 4.03
CA LEU A 12 3.37 -1.75 3.20
C LEU A 12 4.85 -2.11 3.41
N PRO A 13 5.72 -1.92 2.40
CA PRO A 13 7.15 -2.17 2.53
C PRO A 13 7.72 -1.42 3.76
N LYS A 14 8.04 -2.19 4.81
CA LYS A 14 8.69 -1.65 6.01
C LYS A 14 10.15 -1.36 5.70
N LYS A 15 10.73 -0.36 6.37
CA LYS A 15 12.19 -0.17 6.40
C LYS A 15 12.81 -1.49 6.81
N SER A 16 13.55 -2.13 5.91
CA SER A 16 14.21 -3.39 6.16
C SER A 16 15.71 -3.22 6.00
N CYS A 17 16.46 -4.08 6.70
CA CYS A 17 17.90 -4.23 6.53
C CYS A 17 18.28 -4.76 5.13
N ALA A 18 17.30 -5.05 4.24
CA ALA A 18 17.53 -5.53 2.88
C ALA A 18 18.28 -4.53 1.98
N TYR A 19 18.29 -3.24 2.33
CA TYR A 19 19.07 -2.18 1.67
C TYR A 19 20.31 -1.75 2.46
N CYS A 20 20.71 -2.55 3.45
CA CYS A 20 21.88 -2.28 4.26
C CYS A 20 23.14 -2.58 3.44
N LYS A 21 24.11 -1.66 3.44
CA LYS A 21 25.44 -1.89 2.84
C LYS A 21 26.20 -3.07 3.45
N HIS A 22 25.74 -3.56 4.61
CA HIS A 22 26.39 -4.61 5.38
C HIS A 22 25.84 -6.01 5.09
N LEU A 23 25.19 -6.24 3.94
CA LEU A 23 24.72 -7.56 3.54
C LEU A 23 25.80 -8.35 2.80
N SER A 24 25.93 -9.62 3.17
CA SER A 24 26.68 -10.61 2.40
C SER A 24 25.71 -11.52 1.67
N LEU A 25 26.06 -11.82 0.42
CA LEU A 25 25.35 -12.74 -0.47
C LEU A 25 26.26 -13.94 -0.71
N VAL A 26 25.94 -15.09 -0.13
CA VAL A 26 26.70 -16.33 -0.35
C VAL A 26 25.83 -17.33 -1.11
N GLY A 27 26.25 -17.71 -2.32
CA GLY A 27 25.54 -18.66 -3.16
C GLY A 27 25.89 -18.56 -4.65
N PRO A 28 25.13 -19.25 -5.52
CA PRO A 28 23.96 -20.07 -5.18
C PRO A 28 24.35 -21.40 -4.51
N SER A 29 23.48 -21.89 -3.63
CA SER A 29 23.50 -23.28 -3.15
C SER A 29 23.09 -24.25 -4.27
N GLU A 30 23.20 -25.56 -4.02
CA GLU A 30 22.73 -26.61 -4.94
C GLU A 30 21.24 -26.50 -5.30
N ASN A 31 20.45 -25.77 -4.49
CA ASN A 31 19.03 -25.50 -4.71
C ASN A 31 18.74 -24.10 -5.27
N PHE A 32 19.74 -23.41 -5.82
CA PHE A 32 19.62 -22.05 -6.37
C PHE A 32 19.19 -20.98 -5.35
N THR A 33 19.47 -21.20 -4.06
CA THR A 33 19.20 -20.20 -3.01
C THR A 33 20.46 -19.44 -2.63
N TYR A 34 20.30 -18.17 -2.26
CA TYR A 34 21.36 -17.32 -1.70
C TYR A 34 21.15 -17.19 -0.19
N ASP A 35 22.19 -17.48 0.59
CA ASP A 35 22.23 -17.19 2.03
C ASP A 35 22.55 -15.69 2.20
N VAL A 36 21.56 -14.94 2.67
CA VAL A 36 21.68 -13.50 2.90
C VAL A 36 21.87 -13.26 4.39
N LYS A 37 23.02 -12.70 4.76
CA LYS A 37 23.38 -12.40 6.17
C LYS A 37 23.86 -10.98 6.33
N CYS A 38 23.50 -10.36 7.46
CA CYS A 38 24.12 -9.12 7.90
C CYS A 38 25.54 -9.42 8.42
N VAL A 39 26.57 -8.83 7.82
CA VAL A 39 27.98 -9.06 8.18
C VAL A 39 28.30 -8.55 9.58
N ILE A 40 27.59 -7.52 10.06
CA ILE A 40 27.83 -6.95 11.40
C ILE A 40 27.14 -7.76 12.50
N LEU A 41 25.87 -8.12 12.28
CA LEU A 41 25.08 -8.85 13.29
C LEU A 41 25.27 -10.36 13.19
N ASN A 42 25.87 -10.86 12.10
CA ASN A 42 25.98 -12.28 11.76
C ASN A 42 24.63 -13.04 11.81
N GLU A 43 23.54 -12.31 11.57
CA GLU A 43 22.17 -12.80 11.61
C GLU A 43 21.46 -12.52 10.28
N SER A 44 20.40 -13.28 10.00
CA SER A 44 19.56 -13.04 8.84
C SER A 44 18.84 -11.70 8.98
N PRO A 45 18.82 -10.84 7.96
CA PRO A 45 18.19 -9.51 8.02
C PRO A 45 16.64 -9.56 8.04
N LEU A 46 16.05 -10.75 8.21
CA LEU A 46 14.62 -10.98 8.23
C LEU A 46 14.06 -10.63 9.61
N GLY A 47 13.78 -9.35 9.82
CA GLY A 47 13.11 -8.87 11.04
C GLY A 47 12.83 -7.37 11.03
N GLU A 48 11.87 -6.94 11.87
CA GLU A 48 11.51 -5.53 12.06
C GLU A 48 12.61 -4.69 12.72
N LYS A 49 13.70 -5.33 13.19
CA LYS A 49 14.83 -4.65 13.82
C LYS A 49 15.82 -4.18 12.75
N LEU A 50 15.89 -2.86 12.57
CA LEU A 50 16.98 -2.22 11.83
C LEU A 50 18.28 -2.40 12.63
N CYS A 51 19.40 -2.70 11.97
CA CYS A 51 20.69 -2.77 12.67
C CYS A 51 21.10 -1.34 13.11
N GLU A 52 21.79 -1.23 14.24
CA GLU A 52 22.30 0.07 14.74
C GLU A 52 23.28 0.74 13.74
N HIS A 53 23.83 -0.06 12.83
CA HIS A 53 24.74 0.35 11.77
C HIS A 53 24.03 0.55 10.42
N PHE A 54 22.71 0.77 10.44
CA PHE A 54 21.96 1.03 9.22
C PHE A 54 22.39 2.37 8.63
N GLU A 55 23.36 2.32 7.72
CA GLU A 55 23.50 3.32 6.68
C GLU A 55 22.57 2.90 5.56
N SER A 56 21.44 3.61 5.40
CA SER A 56 20.69 3.50 4.16
C SER A 56 21.69 3.71 3.02
N GLU A 57 21.62 2.88 1.98
CA GLU A 57 21.97 3.39 0.66
C GLU A 57 21.07 4.61 0.46
N SER A 58 21.56 5.79 0.83
CA SER A 58 20.94 7.05 0.44
C SER A 58 21.11 7.06 -1.07
N THR A 59 20.12 6.49 -1.74
CA THR A 59 19.96 6.64 -3.16
C THR A 59 20.06 8.13 -3.43
N GLN A 60 20.72 8.53 -4.52
CA GLN A 60 20.81 9.94 -4.93
C GLN A 60 19.43 10.49 -5.37
N ILE A 61 18.33 9.90 -4.88
CA ILE A 61 16.95 10.28 -5.14
C ILE A 61 16.74 11.63 -4.49
N THR A 62 16.54 12.62 -5.34
CA THR A 62 16.18 13.98 -4.96
C THR A 62 14.68 14.06 -4.70
N SER A 63 14.22 15.19 -4.14
CA SER A 63 12.78 15.46 -4.04
C SER A 63 12.09 15.45 -5.41
N SER A 64 12.77 15.93 -6.46
CA SER A 64 12.24 15.95 -7.82
C SER A 64 12.01 14.54 -8.39
N ASP A 65 12.86 13.57 -8.00
CA ASP A 65 12.68 12.17 -8.41
C ASP A 65 11.46 11.56 -7.73
N LEU A 66 11.22 11.88 -6.45
CA LEU A 66 10.02 11.46 -5.73
C LEU A 66 8.75 12.08 -6.34
N ASP A 67 8.78 13.37 -6.66
CA ASP A 67 7.66 14.06 -7.31
C ASP A 67 7.34 13.41 -8.67
N THR A 68 8.37 13.08 -9.45
CA THR A 68 8.24 12.39 -10.74
C THR A 68 7.63 11.00 -10.57
N LEU A 69 8.11 10.21 -9.60
CA LEU A 69 7.55 8.90 -9.30
C LEU A 69 6.09 8.98 -8.86
N TYR A 70 5.73 9.98 -8.05
CA TYR A 70 4.36 10.20 -7.62
C TYR A 70 3.44 10.59 -8.79
N ILE A 71 3.87 11.51 -9.65
CA ILE A 71 3.10 11.90 -10.84
C ILE A 71 2.91 10.69 -11.77
N ASN A 72 3.98 9.94 -12.04
CA ASN A 72 3.91 8.74 -12.87
C ASN A 72 2.97 7.68 -12.29
N PHE A 73 2.97 7.51 -10.96
CA PHE A 73 2.04 6.64 -10.28
C PHE A 73 0.59 7.08 -10.54
N LEU A 74 0.27 8.36 -10.30
CA LEU A 74 -1.08 8.90 -10.53
C LEU A 74 -1.52 8.76 -12.00
N GLU A 75 -0.64 9.05 -12.95
CA GLU A 75 -0.95 8.88 -14.37
C GLU A 75 -1.18 7.41 -14.76
N SER A 76 -0.49 6.48 -14.11
CA SER A 76 -0.65 5.05 -14.37
C SER A 76 -2.01 4.52 -13.93
N LEU A 77 -2.59 5.09 -12.86
CA LEU A 77 -3.92 4.72 -12.38
C LEU A 77 -5.03 5.01 -13.40
N HIS A 78 -4.86 6.04 -14.25
CA HIS A 78 -5.81 6.33 -15.33
C HIS A 78 -5.65 5.43 -16.56
N LYS A 79 -4.54 4.69 -16.67
CA LYS A 79 -4.19 3.89 -17.87
C LYS A 79 -4.56 2.41 -17.71
N ILE A 80 -4.82 1.95 -16.50
CA ILE A 80 -5.23 0.57 -16.20
C ILE A 80 -6.74 0.44 -16.28
N ASP A 81 -7.23 -0.79 -16.48
CA ASP A 81 -8.66 -1.06 -16.43
C ASP A 81 -9.19 -0.96 -15.00
N TYR A 82 -10.50 -0.71 -14.87
CA TYR A 82 -11.14 -0.48 -13.58
C TYR A 82 -11.02 -1.67 -12.61
N SER A 83 -11.05 -2.92 -13.12
CA SER A 83 -10.93 -4.09 -12.23
C SER A 83 -9.53 -4.17 -11.61
N THR A 84 -8.48 -3.92 -12.41
CA THR A 84 -7.10 -3.81 -11.93
C THR A 84 -6.94 -2.64 -10.96
N TYR A 85 -7.61 -1.51 -11.21
CA TYR A 85 -7.59 -0.34 -10.33
C TYR A 85 -8.11 -0.66 -8.92
N LEU A 86 -9.24 -1.36 -8.82
CA LEU A 86 -9.84 -1.78 -7.54
C LEU A 86 -8.93 -2.71 -6.73
N ASP A 87 -7.99 -3.38 -7.37
CA ASP A 87 -7.02 -4.25 -6.70
C ASP A 87 -5.77 -3.52 -6.19
N THR A 88 -5.59 -2.25 -6.54
CA THR A 88 -4.45 -1.45 -6.08
C THR A 88 -4.47 -1.23 -4.56
N ILE A 89 -3.28 -1.10 -3.98
CA ILE A 89 -3.13 -0.74 -2.56
C ILE A 89 -3.73 0.65 -2.29
N HIS A 90 -3.57 1.59 -3.23
CA HIS A 90 -4.14 2.93 -3.14
C HIS A 90 -5.66 2.88 -2.95
N TRP A 91 -6.38 2.19 -3.84
CA TRP A 91 -7.83 2.05 -3.71
C TRP A 91 -8.24 1.34 -2.41
N LYS A 92 -7.54 0.25 -2.04
CA LYS A 92 -7.84 -0.49 -0.80
C LYS A 92 -7.71 0.39 0.46
N ILE A 93 -6.68 1.25 0.51
CA ILE A 93 -6.51 2.22 1.59
C ILE A 93 -7.61 3.29 1.55
N PHE A 94 -7.89 3.85 0.37
CA PHE A 94 -8.93 4.87 0.20
C PHE A 94 -10.31 4.34 0.59
N LYS A 95 -10.68 3.14 0.15
CA LYS A 95 -11.92 2.43 0.48
C LYS A 95 -12.13 2.33 1.99
N GLU A 96 -11.12 1.94 2.75
CA GLU A 96 -11.20 1.85 4.21
C GLU A 96 -11.33 3.24 4.87
N LYS A 97 -10.68 4.27 4.31
CA LYS A 97 -10.88 5.66 4.76
C LYS A 97 -12.31 6.14 4.50
N ALA A 98 -12.87 5.83 3.33
CA ALA A 98 -14.25 6.14 2.99
C ALA A 98 -15.22 5.45 3.96
N PHE A 99 -15.06 4.14 4.24
CA PHE A 99 -15.88 3.48 5.26
C PHE A 99 -15.80 4.17 6.63
N CYS A 100 -14.63 4.65 7.05
CA CYS A 100 -14.51 5.41 8.29
C CYS A 100 -15.20 6.78 8.23
N HIS A 101 -15.15 7.45 7.07
CA HIS A 101 -15.76 8.77 6.88
C HIS A 101 -17.28 8.71 6.91
N PHE A 102 -17.86 7.67 6.32
CA PHE A 102 -19.31 7.42 6.27
C PHE A 102 -19.80 6.48 7.39
N ASP A 103 -19.07 6.40 8.51
CA ASP A 103 -19.44 5.65 9.72
C ASP A 103 -19.79 4.17 9.51
N HIS A 104 -19.29 3.54 8.44
CA HIS A 104 -19.63 2.17 8.03
C HIS A 104 -21.14 1.97 7.83
N GLU A 105 -21.82 2.97 7.28
CA GLU A 105 -23.24 2.94 6.96
C GLU A 105 -23.49 3.30 5.50
N CYS A 106 -24.58 2.77 4.93
CA CYS A 106 -25.03 3.12 3.59
C CYS A 106 -25.48 4.58 3.55
N SER A 107 -24.93 5.41 2.65
CA SER A 107 -25.29 6.84 2.52
C SER A 107 -26.79 7.08 2.28
N ILE A 108 -27.51 6.08 1.74
CA ILE A 108 -28.94 6.21 1.38
C ILE A 108 -29.87 5.71 2.49
N CYS A 109 -29.57 4.57 3.11
CA CYS A 109 -30.51 3.88 4.01
C CYS A 109 -29.98 3.62 5.42
N GLY A 110 -28.72 3.97 5.72
CA GLY A 110 -28.09 3.74 7.02
C GLY A 110 -27.80 2.27 7.34
N SER A 111 -28.00 1.34 6.39
CA SER A 111 -27.67 -0.07 6.63
C SER A 111 -26.17 -0.28 6.75
N ASN A 112 -25.73 -1.13 7.68
CA ASN A 112 -24.32 -1.52 7.85
C ASN A 112 -23.98 -2.91 7.26
N ASN A 113 -24.91 -3.49 6.49
CA ASN A 113 -24.77 -4.83 5.92
C ASN A 113 -24.47 -4.78 4.42
N ASN A 114 -23.56 -5.64 3.96
CA ASN A 114 -23.17 -5.77 2.55
C ASN A 114 -22.81 -4.43 1.90
N LEU A 115 -21.98 -3.65 2.58
CA LEU A 115 -21.51 -2.35 2.13
C LEU A 115 -20.30 -2.48 1.22
N ASP A 116 -20.29 -1.65 0.19
CA ASP A 116 -19.12 -1.40 -0.64
C ASP A 116 -19.01 0.10 -0.98
N VAL A 117 -17.84 0.53 -1.43
CA VAL A 117 -17.54 1.89 -1.85
C VAL A 117 -17.54 1.91 -3.38
N TYR A 118 -18.33 2.82 -3.95
CA TYR A 118 -18.49 2.97 -5.39
C TYR A 118 -18.06 4.36 -5.82
N HIS A 119 -17.42 4.45 -6.99
CA HIS A 119 -17.11 5.73 -7.59
C HIS A 119 -18.37 6.38 -8.17
N ILE A 120 -18.52 7.68 -7.90
CA ILE A 120 -19.52 8.56 -8.54
C ILE A 120 -18.90 9.19 -9.80
N ASN A 121 -17.57 9.38 -9.82
CA ASN A 121 -16.83 9.93 -10.95
C ASN A 121 -15.46 9.25 -11.16
N ASP A 122 -14.83 9.54 -12.30
CA ASP A 122 -13.60 8.88 -12.76
C ASP A 122 -12.29 9.55 -12.29
N ASN A 123 -12.28 10.16 -11.10
CA ASN A 123 -11.12 10.88 -10.56
C ASN A 123 -10.05 9.93 -9.96
N PHE A 124 -9.69 8.88 -10.71
CA PHE A 124 -8.88 7.77 -10.21
C PHE A 124 -7.50 8.22 -9.71
N GLY A 125 -7.13 7.80 -8.50
CA GLY A 125 -5.86 8.18 -7.87
C GLY A 125 -5.87 9.53 -7.15
N ARG A 126 -6.90 10.36 -7.37
CA ARG A 126 -7.04 11.71 -6.79
C ARG A 126 -8.39 11.90 -6.11
N GLU A 127 -9.06 10.80 -5.76
CA GLU A 127 -10.40 10.81 -5.23
C GLU A 127 -10.49 11.56 -3.90
N THR A 128 -11.61 12.24 -3.73
CA THR A 128 -12.09 12.82 -2.50
C THR A 128 -13.31 12.03 -2.01
N PHE A 129 -13.77 12.28 -0.77
CA PHE A 129 -14.98 11.61 -0.28
C PHE A 129 -16.24 12.01 -1.05
N ASP A 130 -16.22 13.13 -1.78
CA ASP A 130 -17.31 13.55 -2.68
C ASP A 130 -17.32 12.77 -4.01
N ASP A 131 -16.23 12.08 -4.33
CA ASP A 131 -16.08 11.29 -5.55
C ASP A 131 -16.60 9.85 -5.40
N VAL A 132 -17.01 9.46 -4.19
CA VAL A 132 -17.44 8.10 -3.86
C VAL A 132 -18.68 8.06 -2.96
N ASP A 133 -19.40 6.95 -3.02
CA ASP A 133 -20.50 6.65 -2.12
C ASP A 133 -20.32 5.28 -1.45
N VAL A 134 -20.72 5.18 -0.18
CA VAL A 134 -20.81 3.90 0.53
C VAL A 134 -22.23 3.38 0.41
N LEU A 135 -22.43 2.31 -0.36
CA LEU A 135 -23.76 1.77 -0.63
C LEU A 135 -23.87 0.31 -0.24
N CYS A 136 -25.04 -0.09 0.23
CA CYS A 136 -25.39 -1.50 0.38
C CYS A 136 -25.89 -2.07 -0.96
N ASN A 137 -25.75 -3.39 -1.15
CA ASN A 137 -26.25 -4.08 -2.36
C ASN A 137 -27.74 -3.80 -2.67
N ASN A 138 -28.56 -3.53 -1.65
CA ASN A 138 -29.98 -3.23 -1.84
C ASN A 138 -30.21 -1.84 -2.44
N CYS A 139 -29.37 -0.86 -2.10
CA CYS A 139 -29.46 0.50 -2.61
C CYS A 139 -28.76 0.65 -3.96
N LEU A 140 -27.72 -0.15 -4.22
CA LEU A 140 -27.05 -0.17 -5.52
C LEU A 140 -27.94 -0.70 -6.65
N ASN A 141 -28.76 -1.74 -6.37
CA ASN A 141 -29.60 -2.40 -7.37
C ASN A 141 -31.01 -1.79 -7.50
N LYS A 142 -31.26 -0.61 -6.90
CA LYS A 142 -32.53 0.11 -6.96
C LYS A 142 -32.52 1.13 -8.08
#